data_AF-A0A7U6KSS1-F1
#
_entry.id   AF-A0A7U6KSS1-F1
#
_cell.length_a   1.000
_cell.length_b   1.000
_cell.length_c   1.000
_cell.angle_alpha   90.00
_cell.angle_beta   90.00
_cell.angle_gamma   90.00
#
_symmetry.space_group_name_H-M   'P 1'
#
loop_
_entity.id
_entity.type
_entity.pdbx_description
1 polymer ?
#
loop_
_entity_poly.entity_id
_entity_poly.type
_entity_poly.pdbx_seq_one_letter_code
_entity_poly.pdbx_strand_id
1 'polypeptide(L)'
;MDKPVSKLSKFSDDFWDFNDDYPNAARNVQGAKLRISFSKYTDIPRFVLIEIKIIFELALLNNSIFKLQSKEGQSRTKKVLKANSLITIFENGLTFISEIFKQASHELGYEFVQEKIRTLSDITPELYSKAAENYDRIKDIELDKFFKYLRSPASVQYVFEKPIAYVELNSLKWKKLANTNSSKKNKYCQIWYLNLSRKWLPLS
;
A
#
# COMPACT_ATOMS: atom_id res chain seq x y z
N MET A 1 -1.50 -24.40 -7.27
CA MET A 1 -2.95 -24.21 -7.42
C MET A 1 -3.19 -23.64 -8.81
N ASP A 2 -3.90 -24.36 -9.67
CA ASP A 2 -4.25 -23.93 -11.03
C ASP A 2 -5.47 -22.99 -11.10
N LYS A 3 -5.82 -22.34 -9.99
CA LYS A 3 -6.98 -21.45 -9.92
C LYS A 3 -6.71 -20.17 -10.74
N PRO A 4 -7.58 -19.78 -11.69
CA PRO A 4 -7.43 -18.52 -12.41
C PRO A 4 -7.70 -17.34 -11.47
N VAL A 5 -6.86 -16.31 -11.56
CA VAL A 5 -7.05 -15.01 -10.88
C VAL A 5 -7.49 -13.94 -11.86
N SER A 6 -7.12 -14.10 -13.13
CA SER A 6 -7.53 -13.27 -14.26
C SER A 6 -7.70 -14.16 -15.50
N LYS A 7 -8.08 -13.58 -16.63
CA LYS A 7 -8.12 -14.34 -17.90
C LYS A 7 -6.74 -14.83 -18.36
N LEU A 8 -5.67 -14.16 -17.94
CA LEU A 8 -4.30 -14.40 -18.41
C LEU A 8 -3.38 -15.00 -17.34
N SER A 9 -3.85 -15.15 -16.09
CA SER A 9 -2.98 -15.51 -14.98
C SER A 9 -3.67 -16.40 -13.96
N LYS A 10 -2.86 -17.30 -13.40
CA LYS A 10 -3.24 -18.22 -12.32
C LYS A 10 -2.63 -17.78 -10.99
N PHE A 11 -3.20 -18.25 -9.90
CA PHE A 11 -2.76 -17.89 -8.55
C PHE A 11 -1.27 -18.24 -8.28
N SER A 12 -0.82 -19.36 -8.82
CA SER A 12 0.58 -19.81 -8.71
C SER A 12 1.59 -18.89 -9.40
N ASP A 13 1.15 -18.08 -10.36
CA ASP A 13 2.05 -17.30 -11.20
C ASP A 13 2.66 -16.16 -10.40
N ASP A 14 3.94 -15.86 -10.65
CA ASP A 14 4.64 -14.73 -10.04
C ASP A 14 4.28 -13.38 -10.67
N PHE A 15 3.42 -13.41 -11.69
CA PHE A 15 2.96 -12.24 -12.41
C PHE A 15 1.48 -12.39 -12.74
N TRP A 16 0.67 -11.41 -12.35
CA TRP A 16 -0.76 -11.37 -12.68
C TRP A 16 -1.07 -10.22 -13.62
N ASP A 17 -1.71 -10.53 -14.75
CA ASP A 17 -2.12 -9.59 -15.79
C ASP A 17 -3.66 -9.54 -15.88
N PHE A 18 -4.24 -8.36 -15.67
CA PHE A 18 -5.67 -8.10 -15.73
C PHE A 18 -6.11 -7.33 -16.98
N ASN A 19 -5.25 -7.15 -17.99
CA ASN A 19 -5.59 -6.32 -19.16
C ASN A 19 -6.82 -6.87 -19.92
N ASP A 20 -6.91 -8.19 -20.11
CA ASP A 20 -8.04 -8.82 -20.83
C ASP A 20 -9.35 -8.81 -20.02
N ASP A 21 -9.26 -8.65 -18.70
CA ASP A 21 -10.41 -8.46 -17.82
C ASP A 21 -11.01 -7.05 -17.95
N TYR A 22 -10.21 -6.08 -18.41
CA TYR A 22 -10.63 -4.69 -18.59
C TYR A 22 -10.34 -4.17 -20.02
N PRO A 23 -10.97 -4.74 -21.07
CA PRO A 23 -10.69 -4.37 -22.47
C PRO A 23 -10.99 -2.88 -22.76
N ASN A 24 -11.97 -2.31 -22.06
CA ASN A 24 -12.38 -0.91 -22.19
C ASN A 24 -11.69 0.02 -21.19
N ALA A 25 -10.61 -0.41 -20.54
CA ALA A 25 -9.83 0.47 -19.67
C ALA A 25 -9.28 1.67 -20.46
N ALA A 26 -9.19 2.83 -19.80
CA ALA A 26 -8.58 4.00 -20.41
C ALA A 26 -7.11 3.72 -20.76
N ARG A 27 -6.60 4.34 -21.85
CA ARG A 27 -5.23 4.12 -22.35
C ARG A 27 -4.13 4.36 -21.30
N ASN A 28 -4.38 5.23 -20.31
CA ASN A 28 -3.46 5.53 -19.21
C ASN A 28 -3.55 4.55 -18.01
N VAL A 29 -4.45 3.57 -18.09
CA VAL A 29 -4.65 2.46 -17.14
C VAL A 29 -4.28 1.12 -17.79
N GLN A 30 -4.49 0.98 -19.09
CA GLN A 30 -4.02 -0.19 -19.85
C GLN A 30 -2.49 -0.38 -19.71
N GLY A 31 -2.07 -1.64 -19.80
CA GLY A 31 -0.69 -2.07 -19.65
C GLY A 31 -0.29 -2.22 -18.18
N ALA A 32 0.75 -1.49 -17.77
CA ALA A 32 1.45 -1.71 -16.50
C ALA A 32 0.58 -1.53 -15.25
N LYS A 33 -0.42 -0.64 -15.26
CA LYS A 33 -1.29 -0.42 -14.09
C LYS A 33 -2.31 -1.54 -13.84
N LEU A 34 -2.45 -2.46 -14.78
CA LEU A 34 -3.26 -3.67 -14.66
C LEU A 34 -2.39 -4.92 -14.49
N ARG A 35 -1.12 -4.75 -14.12
CA ARG A 35 -0.16 -5.82 -13.90
C ARG A 35 0.45 -5.73 -12.52
N ILE A 36 0.64 -6.86 -11.86
CA ILE A 36 1.39 -6.94 -10.62
C ILE A 36 2.43 -8.06 -10.73
N SER A 37 3.68 -7.73 -10.39
CA SER A 37 4.78 -8.70 -10.33
C SER A 37 5.16 -8.94 -8.88
N PHE A 38 5.16 -10.21 -8.49
CA PHE A 38 5.59 -10.68 -7.19
C PHE A 38 7.07 -11.10 -7.17
N SER A 39 7.64 -11.42 -8.33
CA SER A 39 9.03 -11.88 -8.46
C SER A 39 10.07 -10.85 -8.02
N LYS A 40 9.69 -9.57 -7.95
CA LYS A 40 10.57 -8.48 -7.48
C LYS A 40 10.75 -8.42 -5.96
N TYR A 41 10.01 -9.22 -5.19
CA TYR A 41 10.03 -9.18 -3.72
C TYR A 41 10.74 -10.41 -3.14
N THR A 42 12.00 -10.61 -3.51
CA THR A 42 12.82 -11.78 -3.17
C THR A 42 13.19 -11.89 -1.69
N ASP A 43 13.08 -10.79 -0.95
CA ASP A 43 13.31 -10.78 0.51
C ASP A 43 12.13 -11.39 1.26
N ILE A 44 10.93 -11.39 0.68
CA ILE A 44 9.72 -11.88 1.33
C ILE A 44 9.65 -13.42 1.24
N PRO A 45 9.54 -14.15 2.37
CA PRO A 45 9.34 -15.59 2.35
C PRO A 45 8.12 -15.99 1.51
N ARG A 46 8.25 -17.09 0.77
CA ARG A 46 7.21 -17.55 -0.16
C ARG A 46 5.84 -17.72 0.50
N PHE A 47 5.79 -18.23 1.72
CA PHE A 47 4.54 -18.43 2.46
C PHE A 47 3.85 -17.10 2.79
N VAL A 48 4.62 -16.09 3.20
CA VAL A 48 4.12 -14.74 3.47
C VAL A 48 3.59 -14.08 2.19
N LEU A 49 4.29 -14.29 1.07
CA LEU A 49 3.85 -13.78 -0.22
C LEU A 49 2.54 -14.45 -0.67
N ILE A 50 2.33 -15.73 -0.36
CA ILE A 50 1.06 -16.44 -0.57
C ILE A 50 -0.06 -15.81 0.28
N GLU A 51 0.17 -15.53 1.56
CA GLU A 51 -0.82 -14.86 2.41
C GLU A 51 -1.27 -13.52 1.81
N ILE A 52 -0.31 -12.71 1.37
CA ILE A 52 -0.60 -11.40 0.75
C ILE A 52 -1.36 -11.58 -0.57
N LYS A 53 -1.01 -12.59 -1.39
CA LYS A 53 -1.75 -12.94 -2.61
C LYS A 53 -3.21 -13.33 -2.30
N ILE A 54 -3.46 -14.10 -1.24
CA ILE A 54 -4.82 -14.47 -0.83
C ILE A 54 -5.61 -13.22 -0.42
N ILE A 55 -5.03 -12.32 0.37
CA ILE A 55 -5.71 -11.07 0.78
C ILE A 55 -6.02 -10.20 -0.45
N PHE A 56 -5.11 -10.11 -1.41
CA PHE A 56 -5.35 -9.41 -2.68
C PHE A 56 -6.55 -10.02 -3.41
N GLU A 57 -6.57 -11.33 -3.61
CA GLU A 57 -7.64 -12.01 -4.33
C GLU A 57 -8.99 -11.84 -3.62
N LEU A 58 -9.02 -12.00 -2.29
CA LEU A 58 -10.19 -11.75 -1.48
C LEU A 58 -10.70 -10.31 -1.62
N ALA A 59 -9.80 -9.33 -1.63
CA ALA A 59 -10.17 -7.92 -1.77
C ALA A 59 -10.70 -7.61 -3.19
N LEU A 60 -10.18 -8.28 -4.21
CA LEU A 60 -10.65 -8.19 -5.59
C LEU A 60 -12.05 -8.78 -5.75
N LEU A 61 -12.28 -9.98 -5.21
CA LEU A 61 -13.56 -10.70 -5.28
C LEU A 61 -14.65 -10.05 -4.43
N ASN A 62 -14.30 -9.64 -3.20
CA ASN A 62 -15.27 -9.07 -2.28
C ASN A 62 -14.63 -8.10 -1.27
N ASN A 63 -14.30 -6.89 -1.72
CA ASN A 63 -13.82 -5.82 -0.85
C ASN A 63 -14.74 -5.49 0.35
N SER A 64 -16.02 -5.87 0.34
CA SER A 64 -16.92 -5.56 1.45
C SER A 64 -16.56 -6.29 2.75
N ILE A 65 -15.90 -7.45 2.68
CA ILE A 65 -15.46 -8.20 3.87
C ILE A 65 -14.37 -7.47 4.65
N PHE A 66 -13.60 -6.61 3.97
CA PHE A 66 -12.53 -5.80 4.56
C PHE A 66 -13.02 -4.48 5.14
N LYS A 67 -14.26 -4.08 4.84
CA LYS A 67 -14.86 -2.87 5.39
C LYS A 67 -15.57 -3.21 6.70
N LEU A 68 -15.03 -2.71 7.81
CA LEU A 68 -15.74 -2.69 9.08
C LEU A 68 -17.08 -1.99 8.87
N GLN A 69 -18.18 -2.60 9.31
CA GLN A 69 -19.53 -2.11 9.05
C GLN A 69 -19.65 -0.62 9.42
N SER A 70 -19.77 0.25 8.42
CA SER A 70 -20.16 1.64 8.65
C SER A 70 -21.57 1.63 9.23
N LYS A 71 -21.78 2.40 10.30
CA LYS A 71 -23.06 2.58 11.00
C LYS A 71 -24.25 2.63 10.03
N GLU A 72 -25.33 1.98 10.42
CA GLU A 72 -26.60 1.88 9.70
C GLU A 72 -27.04 3.25 9.16
N GLY A 73 -27.35 3.34 7.86
CA GLY A 73 -27.99 4.52 7.27
C GLY A 73 -27.36 5.11 6.00
N GLN A 74 -26.12 4.78 5.64
CA GLN A 74 -25.55 5.21 4.35
C GLN A 74 -25.71 4.13 3.28
N SER A 75 -26.53 4.43 2.27
CA SER A 75 -26.75 3.59 1.08
C SER A 75 -25.40 3.19 0.46
N ARG A 76 -24.99 1.94 0.72
CA ARG A 76 -23.74 1.37 0.25
C ARG A 76 -23.91 1.00 -1.22
N THR A 77 -23.54 1.89 -2.14
CA THR A 77 -23.20 1.42 -3.48
C THR A 77 -22.00 0.49 -3.32
N LYS A 78 -22.21 -0.81 -3.55
CA LYS A 78 -21.17 -1.86 -3.62
C LYS A 78 -20.23 -1.54 -4.78
N LYS A 79 -19.38 -0.52 -4.63
CA LYS A 79 -18.40 -0.18 -5.65
C LYS A 79 -17.29 -1.22 -5.57
N VAL A 80 -17.35 -2.17 -6.50
CA VAL A 80 -16.26 -3.13 -6.77
C VAL A 80 -14.99 -2.31 -6.95
N LEU A 81 -13.97 -2.59 -6.15
CA LEU A 81 -12.67 -1.95 -6.33
C LEU A 81 -12.06 -2.45 -7.64
N LYS A 82 -11.55 -1.53 -8.45
CA LYS A 82 -10.89 -1.87 -9.70
C LYS A 82 -9.51 -2.47 -9.41
N ALA A 83 -9.10 -3.45 -10.23
CA ALA A 83 -7.79 -4.10 -10.09
C ALA A 83 -6.64 -3.08 -10.03
N ASN A 84 -6.64 -2.06 -10.88
CA ASN A 84 -5.59 -1.05 -10.89
C ASN A 84 -5.41 -0.30 -9.56
N SER A 85 -6.51 -0.01 -8.86
CA SER A 85 -6.44 0.63 -7.53
C SER A 85 -5.89 -0.32 -6.49
N LEU A 86 -6.27 -1.60 -6.54
CA LEU A 86 -5.79 -2.61 -5.61
C LEU A 86 -4.31 -2.92 -5.83
N ILE A 87 -3.88 -3.03 -7.09
CA ILE A 87 -2.48 -3.21 -7.48
C ILE A 87 -1.62 -2.11 -6.88
N THR A 88 -1.98 -0.84 -7.06
CA THR A 88 -1.21 0.28 -6.49
C THR A 88 -1.09 0.19 -4.96
N ILE A 89 -2.18 -0.18 -4.26
CA ILE A 89 -2.16 -0.36 -2.80
C ILE A 89 -1.20 -1.48 -2.41
N PHE A 90 -1.30 -2.63 -3.06
CA PHE A 90 -0.51 -3.81 -2.72
C PHE A 90 0.94 -3.71 -3.14
N GLU A 91 1.27 -3.06 -4.26
CA GLU A 91 2.66 -2.84 -4.65
C GLU A 91 3.39 -1.93 -3.66
N ASN A 92 2.73 -0.87 -3.17
CA ASN A 92 3.26 -0.02 -2.11
C ASN A 92 3.44 -0.80 -0.80
N GLY A 93 2.43 -1.60 -0.42
CA GLY A 93 2.50 -2.49 0.73
C GLY A 93 3.66 -3.48 0.66
N LEU A 94 3.72 -4.26 -0.43
CA LEU A 94 4.76 -5.25 -0.68
C LEU A 94 6.17 -4.63 -0.69
N THR A 95 6.33 -3.41 -1.20
CA THR A 95 7.62 -2.71 -1.15
C THR A 95 8.07 -2.51 0.30
N PHE A 96 7.16 -2.09 1.19
CA PHE A 96 7.48 -1.91 2.60
C PHE A 96 7.65 -3.26 3.34
N ILE A 97 6.84 -4.28 3.03
CA ILE A 97 7.03 -5.63 3.57
C ILE A 97 8.39 -6.21 3.16
N SER A 98 8.82 -5.99 1.92
CA SER A 98 10.17 -6.38 1.45
C SER A 98 11.25 -5.73 2.29
N GLU A 99 11.11 -4.44 2.60
CA GLU A 99 12.07 -3.73 3.46
C GLU A 99 12.08 -4.31 4.89
N ILE A 100 10.91 -4.66 5.45
CA ILE A 100 10.84 -5.35 6.75
C ILE A 100 11.63 -6.67 6.73
N PHE A 101 11.43 -7.49 5.70
CA PHE A 101 12.14 -8.78 5.60
C PHE A 101 13.61 -8.64 5.27
N LYS A 102 14.01 -7.58 4.58
CA LYS A 102 15.41 -7.22 4.38
C LYS A 102 16.07 -6.92 5.73
N GLN A 103 15.44 -6.10 6.58
CA GLN A 103 15.93 -5.84 7.94
C GLN A 103 15.95 -7.12 8.81
N ALA A 104 14.91 -7.95 8.72
CA ALA A 104 14.88 -9.25 9.40
C ALA A 104 16.04 -10.16 8.95
N SER A 105 16.33 -10.18 7.65
CA SER A 105 17.43 -10.98 7.08
C SER A 105 18.80 -10.47 7.50
N HIS A 106 18.95 -9.15 7.68
CA HIS A 106 20.18 -8.56 8.25
C HIS A 106 20.41 -8.97 9.71
N GLU A 107 19.34 -9.20 10.48
CA GLU A 107 19.44 -9.54 11.91
C GLU A 107 19.54 -11.04 12.19
N LEU A 108 18.75 -11.85 11.48
CA LEU A 108 18.58 -13.28 11.75
C LEU A 108 19.28 -14.17 10.73
N GLY A 109 19.72 -13.59 9.61
CA GLY A 109 20.22 -14.32 8.44
C GLY A 109 19.13 -14.61 7.42
N TYR A 110 19.47 -14.46 6.15
CA TYR A 110 18.54 -14.64 5.03
C TYR A 110 17.92 -16.05 5.01
N GLU A 111 18.73 -17.10 5.14
CA GLU A 111 18.28 -18.50 5.13
C GLU A 111 17.28 -18.78 6.27
N PHE A 112 17.57 -18.28 7.47
CA PHE A 112 16.68 -18.41 8.61
C PHE A 112 15.31 -17.78 8.33
N VAL A 113 15.31 -16.55 7.79
CA VAL A 113 14.08 -15.83 7.44
C VAL A 113 13.28 -16.60 6.39
N GLN A 114 13.92 -17.08 5.31
CA GLN A 114 13.23 -17.79 4.24
C GLN A 114 12.66 -19.14 4.68
N GLU A 115 13.34 -19.87 5.57
CA GLU A 115 12.94 -21.21 5.98
C GLU A 115 12.02 -21.26 7.20
N LYS A 116 12.25 -20.36 8.18
CA LYS A 116 11.60 -20.41 9.49
C LYS A 116 10.42 -19.46 9.61
N ILE A 117 10.47 -18.29 8.96
CA ILE A 117 9.34 -17.35 9.00
C ILE A 117 8.32 -17.75 7.94
N ARG A 118 7.15 -18.22 8.39
CA ARG A 118 6.10 -18.72 7.49
C ARG A 118 4.87 -17.82 7.40
N THR A 119 4.68 -16.93 8.36
CA THR A 119 3.53 -16.00 8.36
C THR A 119 3.98 -14.57 8.63
N LEU A 120 3.28 -13.61 8.03
CA LEU A 120 3.49 -12.19 8.29
C LEU A 120 3.27 -11.84 9.77
N SER A 121 2.45 -12.64 10.46
CA SER A 121 2.15 -12.42 11.88
C SER A 121 3.29 -12.77 12.83
N ASP A 122 4.37 -13.39 12.35
CA ASP A 122 5.58 -13.66 13.15
C ASP A 122 6.53 -12.46 13.24
N ILE A 123 6.27 -11.41 12.46
CA ILE A 123 7.09 -10.19 12.46
C ILE A 123 6.87 -9.41 13.76
N THR A 124 7.97 -9.01 14.39
CA THR A 124 7.94 -8.22 15.62
C THR A 124 7.82 -6.71 15.34
N PRO A 125 7.26 -5.91 16.27
CA PRO A 125 7.12 -4.45 16.11
C PRO A 125 8.43 -3.70 15.83
N GLU A 126 9.56 -4.19 16.33
CA GLU A 126 10.88 -3.55 16.19
C GLU A 126 11.31 -3.49 14.73
N LEU A 127 11.02 -4.55 13.96
CA LEU A 127 11.35 -4.63 12.54
C LEU A 127 10.60 -3.57 11.71
N TYR A 128 9.37 -3.20 12.10
CA TYR A 128 8.65 -2.10 11.45
C TYR A 128 9.37 -0.77 11.62
N SER A 129 9.94 -0.53 12.80
CA SER A 129 10.66 0.71 13.10
C SER A 129 11.95 0.80 12.29
N LYS A 130 12.73 -0.29 12.25
CA LYS A 130 13.96 -0.38 11.46
C LYS A 130 13.68 -0.27 9.96
N ALA A 131 12.61 -0.91 9.48
CA ALA A 131 12.22 -0.81 8.08
C ALA A 131 11.82 0.61 7.71
N ALA A 132 11.04 1.31 8.55
CA ALA A 132 10.64 2.68 8.29
C ALA A 132 11.82 3.67 8.22
N GLU A 133 12.86 3.44 9.04
CA GLU A 133 14.09 4.24 9.02
C GLU A 133 14.92 4.01 7.73
N ASN A 134 14.93 2.78 7.22
CA ASN A 134 15.65 2.40 5.99
C ASN A 134 14.78 2.48 4.72
N TYR A 135 13.52 2.90 4.85
CA TYR A 135 12.60 2.95 3.71
C TYR A 135 12.93 4.13 2.79
N ASP A 136 13.29 3.82 1.55
CA ASP A 136 13.70 4.84 0.58
C ASP A 136 12.58 5.83 0.20
N ARG A 137 11.32 5.39 0.31
CA ARG A 137 10.13 6.13 -0.10
C ARG A 137 9.50 6.88 1.08
N ILE A 138 8.69 7.87 0.74
CA ILE A 138 7.85 8.55 1.73
C ILE A 138 6.61 7.70 1.97
N LYS A 139 6.17 7.60 3.23
CA LYS A 139 4.90 6.99 3.58
C LYS A 139 3.75 7.71 2.87
N ASP A 140 2.95 6.95 2.14
CA ASP A 140 1.75 7.42 1.46
C ASP A 140 0.47 6.85 2.10
N ILE A 141 -0.67 7.29 1.57
CA ILE A 141 -2.01 6.88 2.04
C ILE A 141 -2.30 5.43 1.59
N GLU A 142 -1.68 4.98 0.51
CA GLU A 142 -1.79 3.65 -0.06
C GLU A 142 -1.21 2.61 0.90
N LEU A 143 -0.10 2.92 1.57
CA LEU A 143 0.46 2.08 2.63
C LEU A 143 -0.51 1.95 3.81
N ASP A 144 -1.17 3.03 4.23
CA ASP A 144 -2.20 2.95 5.28
C ASP A 144 -3.38 2.08 4.85
N LYS A 145 -3.82 2.19 3.59
CA LYS A 145 -4.89 1.33 3.04
C LYS A 145 -4.46 -0.14 3.02
N PHE A 146 -3.21 -0.42 2.65
CA PHE A 146 -2.67 -1.78 2.66
C PHE A 146 -2.73 -2.40 4.05
N PHE A 147 -2.24 -1.68 5.07
CA PHE A 147 -2.32 -2.17 6.46
C PHE A 147 -3.75 -2.28 7.00
N LYS A 148 -4.71 -1.49 6.48
CA LYS A 148 -6.13 -1.72 6.78
C LYS A 148 -6.63 -3.06 6.26
N TYR A 149 -6.17 -3.53 5.10
CA TYR A 149 -6.47 -4.88 4.63
C TYR A 149 -5.84 -5.91 5.57
N LEU A 150 -4.53 -5.82 5.82
CA LEU A 150 -3.83 -6.79 6.67
C LEU A 150 -4.42 -6.90 8.08
N ARG A 151 -4.80 -5.76 8.68
CA ARG A 151 -5.34 -5.71 10.05
C ARG A 151 -6.85 -5.92 10.12
N SER A 152 -7.51 -6.19 9.00
CA SER A 152 -8.94 -6.43 9.00
C SER A 152 -9.28 -7.74 9.72
N PRO A 153 -10.46 -7.84 10.36
CA PRO A 153 -10.94 -9.11 10.91
C PRO A 153 -11.01 -10.22 9.85
N ALA A 154 -11.32 -9.88 8.60
CA ALA A 154 -11.34 -10.84 7.50
C ALA A 154 -9.97 -11.47 7.23
N SER A 155 -8.88 -10.70 7.30
CA SER A 155 -7.53 -11.24 7.13
C SER A 155 -7.17 -12.25 8.22
N VAL A 156 -7.55 -11.97 9.48
CA VAL A 156 -7.36 -12.91 10.58
C VAL A 156 -8.28 -14.12 10.43
N GLN A 157 -9.50 -13.94 9.94
CA GLN A 157 -10.44 -15.04 9.78
C GLN A 157 -10.05 -16.02 8.66
N TYR A 158 -9.53 -15.51 7.54
CA TYR A 158 -9.36 -16.31 6.32
C TYR A 158 -7.90 -16.58 5.95
N VAL A 159 -6.93 -15.87 6.53
CA VAL A 159 -5.52 -15.92 6.07
C VAL A 159 -4.57 -16.16 7.22
N PHE A 160 -4.58 -15.31 8.24
CA PHE A 160 -3.62 -15.39 9.34
C PHE A 160 -4.13 -16.28 10.48
N GLU A 161 -3.25 -17.07 11.09
CA GLU A 161 -3.59 -17.82 12.31
C GLU A 161 -3.77 -16.89 13.52
N LYS A 162 -3.04 -15.78 13.54
CA LYS A 162 -3.06 -14.76 14.59
C LYS A 162 -2.96 -13.35 13.96
N PRO A 163 -3.44 -12.30 14.64
CA PRO A 163 -3.30 -10.93 14.14
C PRO A 163 -1.83 -10.55 13.96
N ILE A 164 -1.54 -9.76 12.92
CA ILE A 164 -0.21 -9.13 12.78
C ILE A 164 0.01 -8.13 13.92
N ALA A 165 1.28 -7.89 14.27
CA ALA A 165 1.66 -6.91 15.26
C ALA A 165 1.05 -5.53 14.94
N TYR A 166 0.36 -4.95 15.92
CA TYR A 166 -0.21 -3.61 15.77
C TYR A 166 0.90 -2.56 15.95
N VAL A 167 1.20 -1.84 14.88
CA VAL A 167 2.14 -0.71 14.88
C VAL A 167 1.46 0.51 14.29
N GLU A 168 1.46 1.62 15.02
CA GLU A 168 0.98 2.91 14.51
C GLU A 168 1.97 3.42 13.45
N LEU A 169 1.64 3.25 12.16
CA LEU A 169 2.56 3.61 11.08
C LEU A 169 2.93 5.09 11.11
N ASN A 170 2.04 5.97 11.58
CA ASN A 170 2.31 7.41 11.67
C ASN A 170 3.36 7.77 12.72
N SER A 171 3.60 6.91 13.72
CA SER A 171 4.60 7.17 14.77
C SER A 171 6.01 6.73 14.38
N LEU A 172 6.17 6.04 13.25
CA LEU A 172 7.47 5.55 12.79
C LEU A 172 8.31 6.68 12.18
N LYS A 173 9.63 6.51 12.19
CA LYS A 173 10.59 7.50 11.69
C LYS A 173 10.79 7.40 10.18
N TRP A 174 9.82 7.88 9.42
CA TRP A 174 9.92 7.92 7.96
C TRP A 174 10.87 8.99 7.46
N LYS A 175 11.43 8.75 6.27
CA LYS A 175 12.08 9.77 5.46
C LYS A 175 11.09 10.90 5.15
N LYS A 176 11.44 12.12 5.54
CA LYS A 176 10.66 13.33 5.28
C LYS A 176 11.12 13.97 3.98
N LEU A 177 10.19 14.57 3.22
CA LEU A 177 10.56 15.47 2.14
C LEU A 177 11.39 16.62 2.71
N ALA A 178 12.57 16.87 2.12
CA ALA A 178 13.26 18.13 2.35
C ALA A 178 12.33 19.25 1.85
N ASN A 179 11.87 20.11 2.76
CA ASN A 179 11.01 21.25 2.44
C ASN A 179 11.75 22.22 1.51
N THR A 180 11.69 22.03 0.20
CA THR A 180 12.29 22.95 -0.79
C THR A 180 11.34 24.05 -1.27
N ASN A 181 10.15 24.24 -0.66
CA ASN A 181 9.17 25.22 -1.16
C ASN A 181 8.38 26.03 -0.12
N SER A 182 8.79 26.12 1.15
CA SER A 182 8.16 27.05 2.10
C SER A 182 8.65 28.50 1.99
N SER A 183 9.73 28.77 1.24
CA SER A 183 10.31 30.12 1.07
C SER A 183 9.73 30.91 -0.12
N LYS A 184 9.14 30.26 -1.15
CA LYS A 184 8.70 30.95 -2.38
C LYS A 184 7.24 31.40 -2.40
N LYS A 185 6.36 30.87 -1.54
CA LYS A 185 4.95 31.32 -1.48
C LYS A 185 4.75 32.64 -0.74
N ASN A 186 5.68 33.05 0.13
CA ASN A 186 5.50 34.26 0.93
C ASN A 186 5.88 35.56 0.20
N LYS A 187 6.72 35.51 -0.85
CA LYS A 187 7.05 36.70 -1.65
C LYS A 187 5.88 37.15 -2.54
N TYR A 188 5.12 36.22 -3.13
CA TYR A 188 4.01 36.60 -4.00
C TYR A 188 2.80 37.15 -3.22
N CYS A 189 2.48 36.61 -2.03
CA CYS A 189 1.40 37.17 -1.20
C CYS A 189 1.73 38.55 -0.61
N GLN A 190 2.99 38.83 -0.24
CA GLN A 190 3.37 40.17 0.24
C GLN A 190 3.38 41.23 -0.87
N ILE A 191 3.78 40.88 -2.09
CA ILE A 191 3.76 41.80 -3.24
C ILE A 191 2.32 42.15 -3.66
N TRP A 192 1.37 41.21 -3.55
CA TRP A 192 -0.04 41.48 -3.81
C TRP A 192 -0.68 42.42 -2.78
N TYR A 193 -0.38 42.25 -1.49
CA TYR A 193 -0.88 43.15 -0.45
C TYR A 193 -0.31 44.57 -0.57
N LEU A 194 1.00 44.71 -0.86
CA LEU A 194 1.63 46.02 -1.05
C LEU A 194 1.13 46.77 -2.29
N ASN A 195 0.74 46.07 -3.36
CA ASN A 195 0.16 46.69 -4.55
C ASN A 195 -1.33 47.03 -4.42
N LEU A 196 -2.11 46.28 -3.63
CA LEU A 196 -3.50 46.63 -3.38
C LEU A 196 -3.64 47.88 -2.49
N SER A 197 -2.78 48.05 -1.48
CA SER A 197 -2.82 49.23 -0.60
C SER A 197 -2.38 50.54 -1.28
N ARG A 198 -1.70 50.49 -2.43
CA ARG A 198 -1.34 51.69 -3.21
C ARG A 198 -2.43 52.17 -4.19
N LYS A 199 -3.47 51.38 -4.45
CA LYS A 199 -4.56 51.74 -5.38
C LYS A 199 -5.77 52.41 -4.73
N TRP A 200 -5.76 52.59 -3.40
CA TRP A 200 -6.86 53.18 -2.64
C TRP A 200 -6.38 54.32 -1.72
N LEU A 201 -5.58 55.23 -2.25
CA LEU A 201 -5.41 56.57 -1.68
C LEU A 201 -6.26 57.53 -2.51
N PRO A 202 -7.35 58.11 -1.94
CA PRO A 202 -8.07 59.18 -2.61
C PRO A 202 -7.17 60.42 -2.66
N LEU A 203 -7.01 60.99 -3.86
CA LEU A 203 -6.39 62.29 -4.06
C LEU A 203 -7.27 63.34 -3.36
N SER A 204 -6.75 63.90 -2.27
CA SER A 204 -7.22 65.14 -1.64
C SER A 204 -6.75 66.34 -2.42
#